data_AF-A0A343VZR3-F1
#
_entry.id   AF-A0A343VZR3-F1
#
_cell.length_a   1.000
_cell.length_b   1.000
_cell.length_c   1.000
_cell.angle_alpha   90.00
_cell.angle_beta   90.00
_cell.angle_gamma   90.00
#
_symmetry.space_group_name_H-M   'P 1'
#
loop_
_entity.id
_entity.type
_entity.pdbx_description
1 polymer ?
#
loop_
_entity_poly.entity_id
_entity_poly.type
_entity_poly.pdbx_seq_one_letter_code
_entity_poly.pdbx_strand_id
1 'polypeptide(L)'
;FILSHSIAGGTGSGMGSYLLELLNDNYSKKMIQTFSVFPLLTNESSDVVVQPYNSILTLKRLILSTDSVVVIDNTSLNRIFVDKLKLNNPTFQQTNTIISNVMSASTTTLRYPGSMNNDMISLISSLIINPKCHFLVTSYTPITIDKHVSNVQKTTVLDVMKRLLHTKNIMVSVPVRRGMYISILNI
;
A
#
# COMPACT_ATOMS: atom_id res chain seq x y z
N PHE A 1 14.44 -7.38 0.92
CA PHE A 1 14.58 -6.01 0.41
C PHE A 1 13.23 -5.32 0.47
N ILE A 2 13.21 -4.04 0.81
CA ILE A 2 12.00 -3.21 0.77
C ILE A 2 12.26 -2.11 -0.26
N LEU A 3 11.43 -2.03 -1.31
CA LEU A 3 11.53 -1.01 -2.36
C LEU A 3 10.27 -0.16 -2.38
N SER A 4 10.39 1.15 -2.19
CA SER A 4 9.31 2.11 -2.43
C SER A 4 9.47 2.75 -3.79
N HIS A 5 8.45 2.66 -4.64
CA HIS A 5 8.51 3.22 -5.98
C HIS A 5 7.11 3.56 -6.53
N SER A 6 7.08 4.41 -7.56
CA SER A 6 5.85 4.69 -8.32
C SER A 6 5.79 3.84 -9.58
N ILE A 7 4.61 3.32 -9.90
CA ILE A 7 4.41 2.45 -11.07
C ILE A 7 4.28 3.27 -12.36
N ALA A 8 3.75 4.49 -12.25
CA ALA A 8 3.48 5.34 -13.41
C ALA A 8 4.60 6.34 -13.76
N GLY A 9 5.58 6.52 -12.87
CA GLY A 9 6.72 7.43 -13.11
C GLY A 9 7.69 6.91 -14.17
N GLY A 10 8.67 7.70 -14.61
CA GLY A 10 9.71 7.22 -15.53
C GLY A 10 10.77 6.36 -14.82
N THR A 11 11.45 6.94 -13.83
CA THR A 11 12.53 6.27 -13.10
C THR A 11 12.01 5.18 -12.17
N GLY A 12 10.95 5.47 -11.40
CA GLY A 12 10.37 4.50 -10.45
C GLY A 12 9.81 3.25 -11.11
N SER A 13 9.34 3.37 -12.36
CA SER A 13 8.83 2.26 -13.14
C SER A 13 9.98 1.52 -13.85
N GLY A 14 10.75 2.21 -14.70
CA GLY A 14 11.79 1.60 -15.54
C GLY A 14 13.01 1.13 -14.76
N MET A 15 13.67 2.05 -14.06
CA MET A 15 14.85 1.69 -13.24
C MET A 15 14.45 0.79 -12.07
N GLY A 16 13.28 1.03 -11.46
CA GLY A 16 12.74 0.17 -10.41
C GLY A 16 12.54 -1.27 -10.88
N SER A 17 11.97 -1.46 -12.08
CA SER A 17 11.77 -2.79 -12.66
C SER A 17 13.10 -3.50 -12.95
N TYR A 18 14.07 -2.79 -13.52
CA TYR A 18 15.40 -3.35 -13.77
C TYR A 18 16.12 -3.75 -12.47
N LEU A 19 16.01 -2.92 -11.43
CA LEU A 19 16.57 -3.24 -10.11
C LEU A 19 15.90 -4.47 -9.49
N LEU A 20 14.59 -4.64 -9.66
CA LEU A 20 13.88 -5.83 -9.17
C LEU A 20 14.34 -7.10 -9.88
N GLU A 21 14.57 -7.05 -11.20
CA GLU A 21 15.14 -8.16 -11.96
C GLU A 21 16.54 -8.52 -11.43
N LEU A 22 17.42 -7.53 -11.28
CA LEU A 22 18.77 -7.75 -10.76
C LEU A 22 18.77 -8.30 -9.33
N LEU A 23 17.87 -7.84 -8.46
CA LEU A 23 17.77 -8.36 -7.09
C LEU A 23 17.28 -9.80 -7.08
N ASN A 24 16.28 -10.12 -7.91
CA ASN A 24 15.75 -11.47 -8.01
C ASN A 24 16.79 -12.46 -8.55
N ASP A 25 17.53 -12.06 -9.58
CA ASP A 25 18.56 -12.90 -10.21
C ASP A 25 19.76 -13.14 -9.29
N ASN A 26 20.27 -12.08 -8.64
CA ASN A 26 21.45 -12.19 -7.76
C ASN A 26 21.13 -12.70 -6.35
N TYR A 27 19.91 -12.48 -5.85
CA TYR A 27 19.50 -12.77 -4.48
C TYR A 27 18.17 -13.55 -4.40
N SER A 28 18.03 -14.61 -5.20
CA SER A 28 16.81 -15.44 -5.30
C SER A 28 16.29 -16.03 -3.97
N LYS A 29 17.14 -16.14 -2.94
CA LYS A 29 16.74 -16.62 -1.60
C LYS A 29 16.25 -15.51 -0.65
N LYS A 30 16.34 -14.24 -1.06
CA LYS A 30 15.98 -13.09 -0.21
C LYS A 30 14.63 -12.55 -0.63
N MET A 31 13.74 -12.36 0.35
CA MET A 31 12.41 -11.82 0.11
C MET A 31 12.48 -10.40 -0.45
N ILE A 32 11.67 -10.09 -1.46
CA ILE A 32 11.53 -8.77 -2.07
C ILE A 32 10.09 -8.29 -1.85
N GLN A 33 9.94 -7.24 -1.04
CA GLN A 33 8.67 -6.56 -0.80
C GLN A 33 8.70 -5.17 -1.42
N THR A 34 7.65 -4.79 -2.15
CA THR A 34 7.53 -3.44 -2.72
C THR A 34 6.36 -2.68 -2.10
N PHE A 35 6.56 -1.38 -1.90
CA PHE A 35 5.49 -0.41 -1.68
C PHE A 35 5.30 0.35 -2.98
N SER A 36 4.28 -0.04 -3.73
CA SER A 36 4.08 0.43 -5.09
C SER A 36 2.93 1.42 -5.13
N VAL A 37 3.26 2.67 -5.47
CA VAL A 37 2.28 3.76 -5.58
C VAL A 37 1.64 3.74 -6.96
N PHE A 38 0.34 3.48 -6.98
CA PHE A 38 -0.51 3.52 -8.16
C PHE A 38 -0.90 4.97 -8.49
N PRO A 39 -0.99 5.31 -9.79
CA PRO A 39 -1.36 6.65 -10.22
C PRO A 39 -2.79 6.98 -9.82
N LEU A 40 -3.07 8.28 -9.81
CA LEU A 40 -4.41 8.79 -9.67
C LEU A 40 -5.16 8.56 -10.99
N LEU A 41 -6.26 7.79 -10.96
CA LEU A 41 -7.03 7.39 -12.14
C LEU A 41 -8.06 8.45 -12.59
N THR A 42 -8.14 9.61 -11.93
CA THR A 42 -9.03 10.69 -12.36
C THR A 42 -8.44 11.43 -13.55
N ASN A 43 -9.17 11.43 -14.67
CA ASN A 43 -8.78 12.01 -15.97
C ASN A 43 -8.34 13.49 -15.93
N GLU A 44 -8.67 14.25 -14.88
CA GLU A 44 -8.38 15.69 -14.81
C GLU A 44 -6.97 16.04 -14.32
N SER A 45 -6.20 15.07 -13.80
CA SER A 45 -4.95 15.35 -13.06
C SER A 45 -3.74 14.52 -13.47
N SER A 46 -3.88 13.64 -14.47
CA SER A 46 -2.73 12.90 -14.99
C SER A 46 -2.05 13.70 -16.10
N ASP A 47 -1.12 14.58 -15.73
CA ASP A 47 -0.33 15.40 -16.68
C ASP A 47 0.51 14.56 -17.67
N VAL A 48 0.60 13.25 -17.46
CA VAL A 48 1.46 12.34 -18.22
C VAL A 48 0.61 11.30 -18.97
N VAL A 49 0.51 11.46 -20.29
CA VAL A 49 -0.28 10.59 -21.18
C VAL A 49 0.24 9.14 -21.24
N VAL A 50 1.53 8.94 -20.92
CA VAL A 50 2.20 7.62 -20.99
C VAL A 50 2.07 6.79 -19.71
N GLN A 51 1.37 7.27 -18.68
CA GLN A 51 1.22 6.55 -17.41
C GLN A 51 0.67 5.12 -17.55
N PRO A 52 -0.33 4.85 -18.41
CA PRO A 52 -0.83 3.48 -18.58
C PRO A 52 0.23 2.52 -19.12
N TYR A 53 1.08 2.98 -20.05
CA TYR A 53 2.16 2.16 -20.62
C TYR A 53 3.20 1.78 -19.57
N ASN A 54 3.69 2.78 -18.81
CA ASN A 54 4.62 2.55 -17.71
C ASN A 54 4.01 1.59 -16.68
N SER A 55 2.73 1.78 -16.37
CA SER A 55 2.04 0.97 -15.36
C SER A 55 1.96 -0.49 -15.76
N ILE A 56 1.58 -0.80 -17.00
CA ILE A 56 1.47 -2.18 -17.49
C ILE A 56 2.85 -2.86 -17.54
N LEU A 57 3.87 -2.15 -18.03
CA LEU A 57 5.24 -2.69 -18.11
C LEU A 57 5.80 -3.02 -16.73
N THR A 58 5.63 -2.12 -15.76
CA THR A 58 6.07 -2.35 -14.39
C THR A 58 5.25 -3.41 -13.68
N LEU A 59 3.93 -3.47 -13.90
CA LEU A 59 3.10 -4.54 -13.35
C LEU A 59 3.58 -5.93 -13.77
N LYS A 60 3.97 -6.11 -15.04
CA LYS A 60 4.55 -7.38 -15.51
C LYS A 60 5.77 -7.79 -14.67
N ARG A 61 6.65 -6.83 -14.34
CA ARG A 61 7.87 -7.10 -13.56
C ARG A 61 7.58 -7.30 -12.08
N LEU A 62 6.63 -6.57 -11.52
CA LEU A 62 6.13 -6.83 -10.16
C LEU A 62 5.54 -8.24 -10.03
N ILE A 63 4.80 -8.71 -11.04
CA ILE A 63 4.22 -10.06 -11.02
C ILE A 63 5.30 -11.16 -11.03
N LEU A 64 6.42 -10.93 -11.72
CA LEU A 64 7.43 -11.96 -11.97
C LEU A 64 8.60 -11.95 -10.96
N SER A 65 8.98 -10.77 -10.47
CA SER A 65 10.24 -10.56 -9.76
C SER A 65 10.07 -10.10 -8.31
N THR A 66 8.86 -10.15 -7.75
CA THR A 66 8.60 -9.75 -6.34
C THR A 66 7.77 -10.78 -5.60
N ASP A 67 8.01 -10.93 -4.30
CA ASP A 67 7.28 -11.88 -3.45
C ASP A 67 6.02 -11.26 -2.85
N SER A 68 6.01 -9.95 -2.63
CA SER A 68 4.88 -9.23 -2.04
C SER A 68 4.83 -7.79 -2.51
N VAL A 69 3.67 -7.36 -3.00
CA VAL A 69 3.42 -5.98 -3.43
C VAL A 69 2.37 -5.36 -2.53
N VAL A 70 2.77 -4.38 -1.72
CA VAL A 70 1.85 -3.55 -0.94
C VAL A 70 1.34 -2.43 -1.85
N VAL A 71 0.05 -2.48 -2.15
CA VAL A 71 -0.61 -1.53 -3.04
C VAL A 71 -0.99 -0.27 -2.28
N ILE A 72 -0.54 0.87 -2.80
CA ILE A 72 -0.91 2.21 -2.33
C ILE A 72 -1.53 2.96 -3.49
N ASP A 73 -2.81 3.27 -3.42
CA ASP A 73 -3.53 3.94 -4.51
C ASP A 73 -3.80 5.40 -4.18
N ASN A 74 -3.23 6.29 -5.00
CA ASN A 74 -3.44 7.73 -4.87
C ASN A 74 -4.90 8.14 -5.08
N THR A 75 -5.69 7.38 -5.85
CA THR A 75 -7.12 7.63 -6.05
C THR A 75 -7.89 7.46 -4.75
N SER A 76 -7.64 6.35 -4.05
CA SER A 76 -8.26 6.05 -2.76
C SER A 76 -7.78 6.97 -1.66
N LEU A 77 -6.48 7.31 -1.66
CA LEU A 77 -5.93 8.31 -0.75
C LEU A 77 -6.60 9.66 -0.95
N ASN A 78 -6.72 10.15 -2.18
CA ASN A 78 -7.37 11.43 -2.48
C ASN A 78 -8.83 11.44 -1.99
N ARG A 79 -9.58 10.36 -2.24
CA ARG A 79 -10.93 10.20 -1.69
C ARG A 79 -10.95 10.27 -0.15
N ILE A 80 -9.99 9.65 0.54
CA ILE A 80 -9.87 9.72 2.00
C ILE A 80 -9.63 11.18 2.47
N PHE A 81 -8.76 11.92 1.77
CA PHE A 81 -8.50 13.34 2.07
C PHE A 81 -9.75 14.20 1.93
N VAL A 82 -10.49 14.02 0.85
CA VAL A 82 -11.73 14.76 0.58
C VAL A 82 -12.83 14.37 1.58
N ASP A 83 -13.12 13.08 1.72
CA ASP A 83 -14.27 12.60 2.51
C ASP A 83 -14.08 12.76 4.02
N LYS A 84 -12.89 12.43 4.53
CA LYS A 84 -12.63 12.41 5.98
C LYS A 84 -11.98 13.67 6.51
N LEU A 85 -10.98 14.15 5.78
CA LEU A 85 -10.15 15.27 6.23
C LEU A 85 -10.67 16.60 5.70
N LYS A 86 -11.69 16.58 4.82
CA LYS A 86 -12.30 17.77 4.20
C LYS A 86 -11.26 18.65 3.50
N LEU A 87 -10.23 18.02 2.94
CA LEU A 87 -9.17 18.66 2.18
C LEU A 87 -9.37 18.36 0.70
N ASN A 88 -9.76 19.38 -0.07
CA ASN A 88 -10.07 19.21 -1.50
C ASN A 88 -8.81 18.97 -2.35
N ASN A 89 -7.68 19.58 -1.98
CA ASN A 89 -6.41 19.48 -2.70
C ASN A 89 -5.29 19.10 -1.72
N PRO A 90 -5.09 17.79 -1.43
CA PRO A 90 -4.01 17.36 -0.55
C PRO A 90 -2.64 17.59 -1.20
N THR A 91 -1.69 18.13 -0.43
CA THR A 91 -0.31 18.27 -0.92
C THR A 91 0.42 16.93 -0.90
N PHE A 92 1.42 16.75 -1.75
CA PHE A 92 2.24 15.52 -1.73
C PHE A 92 2.86 15.24 -0.36
N GLN A 93 3.21 16.28 0.40
CA GLN A 93 3.71 16.13 1.76
C GLN A 93 2.66 15.46 2.67
N GLN A 94 1.40 15.92 2.62
CA GLN A 94 0.30 15.34 3.40
C GLN A 94 0.01 13.89 2.99
N THR A 95 -0.02 13.60 1.69
CA THR A 95 -0.17 12.25 1.15
C THR A 95 0.94 11.33 1.65
N ASN A 96 2.18 11.80 1.57
CA ASN A 96 3.34 11.03 2.01
C ASN A 96 3.38 10.82 3.52
N THR A 97 2.85 11.73 4.35
CA THR A 97 2.71 11.52 5.80
C THR A 97 1.78 10.33 6.11
N ILE A 98 0.65 10.20 5.41
CA ILE A 98 -0.23 9.05 5.60
C ILE A 98 0.47 7.77 5.12
N ILE A 99 1.10 7.80 3.95
CA ILE A 99 1.83 6.67 3.40
C ILE A 99 2.95 6.22 4.37
N SER A 100 3.74 7.15 4.90
CA SER A 100 4.82 6.84 5.84
C SER A 100 4.29 6.23 7.14
N ASN A 101 3.15 6.70 7.64
CA ASN A 101 2.49 6.12 8.81
C ASN A 101 2.04 4.68 8.54
N VAL A 102 1.50 4.40 7.36
CA VAL A 102 1.08 3.05 6.96
C VAL A 102 2.26 2.12 6.75
N MET A 103 3.32 2.60 6.10
CA MET A 103 4.58 1.85 5.97
C MET A 103 5.19 1.55 7.35
N SER A 104 5.21 2.54 8.24
CA SER A 104 5.66 2.41 9.62
C SER A 104 4.83 1.36 10.36
N ALA A 105 3.50 1.43 10.28
CA ALA A 105 2.57 0.48 10.88
C ALA A 105 2.76 -0.94 10.34
N SER A 106 2.93 -1.11 9.03
CA SER A 106 3.15 -2.43 8.41
C SER A 106 4.46 -3.10 8.80
N THR A 107 5.44 -2.32 9.25
CA THR A 107 6.78 -2.78 9.63
C THR A 107 7.02 -2.75 11.14
N THR A 108 5.98 -2.51 11.96
CA THR A 108 6.13 -2.50 13.42
C THR A 108 6.58 -3.85 13.96
N THR A 109 6.01 -4.96 13.47
CA THR A 109 6.35 -6.31 13.91
C THR A 109 7.79 -6.70 13.58
N LEU A 110 8.38 -6.08 12.55
CA LEU A 110 9.78 -6.28 12.17
C LEU A 110 10.74 -5.42 13.00
N ARG A 111 10.26 -4.30 13.57
CA ARG A 111 11.08 -3.33 14.30
C ARG A 111 11.03 -3.51 15.81
N TYR A 112 9.90 -3.94 16.33
CA TYR A 112 9.65 -4.10 17.75
C TYR A 112 9.36 -5.58 18.05
N PRO A 113 9.91 -6.14 19.13
CA PRO A 113 9.69 -7.53 19.48
C PRO A 113 8.21 -7.76 19.80
N GLY A 114 7.55 -8.61 19.01
CA GLY A 114 6.19 -9.07 19.22
C GLY A 114 6.14 -10.58 19.48
N SER A 115 4.96 -11.10 19.78
CA SER A 115 4.73 -12.55 19.90
C SER A 115 4.43 -13.21 18.57
N MET A 116 4.03 -12.44 17.53
CA MET A 116 3.59 -12.96 16.24
C MET A 116 4.20 -12.17 15.08
N ASN A 117 4.55 -12.87 14.00
CA ASN A 117 4.99 -12.30 12.72
C ASN A 117 6.21 -11.35 12.79
N ASN A 118 7.21 -11.73 13.59
CA ASN A 118 8.45 -10.96 13.76
C ASN A 118 9.38 -11.02 12.54
N ASP A 119 9.16 -11.98 11.63
CA ASP A 119 9.94 -12.12 10.40
C ASP A 119 9.10 -11.78 9.17
N MET A 120 9.73 -11.14 8.19
CA MET A 120 9.05 -10.79 6.93
C MET A 120 8.51 -12.03 6.20
N ILE A 121 9.20 -13.16 6.30
CA ILE A 121 8.76 -14.45 5.74
C ILE A 121 7.46 -14.90 6.40
N SER A 122 7.36 -14.82 7.74
CA SER A 122 6.15 -15.21 8.48
C SER A 122 4.96 -14.30 8.19
N LEU A 123 5.22 -13.00 8.03
CA LEU A 123 4.20 -12.03 7.64
C LEU A 123 3.65 -12.34 6.24
N ILE A 124 4.55 -12.54 5.27
CA ILE A 124 4.17 -12.84 3.88
C ILE A 124 3.47 -14.20 3.78
N SER A 125 3.96 -15.24 4.46
CA SER A 125 3.35 -16.58 4.40
C SER A 125 1.94 -16.61 4.99
N SER A 126 1.64 -15.76 5.98
CA SER A 126 0.30 -15.62 6.53
C SER A 126 -0.70 -14.94 5.58
N LEU A 127 -0.19 -14.12 4.65
CA LEU A 127 -1.01 -13.33 3.73
C LEU A 127 -1.10 -13.95 2.33
N ILE A 128 -0.03 -14.55 1.83
CA ILE A 128 0.09 -14.95 0.43
C ILE A 128 0.08 -16.47 0.33
N ILE A 129 -1.08 -17.02 -0.03
CA ILE A 129 -1.31 -18.47 -0.20
C ILE A 129 -0.87 -18.94 -1.59
N ASN A 130 -0.95 -18.06 -2.60
CA ASN A 130 -0.55 -18.32 -3.97
C ASN A 130 0.44 -17.24 -4.43
N PRO A 131 1.62 -17.60 -4.99
CA PRO A 131 2.62 -16.64 -5.44
C PRO A 131 2.11 -15.68 -6.53
N LYS A 132 1.05 -16.03 -7.28
CA LYS A 132 0.43 -15.11 -8.25
C LYS A 132 -0.51 -14.07 -7.60
N CYS A 133 -0.91 -14.30 -6.35
CA CYS A 133 -1.85 -13.48 -5.60
C CYS A 133 -1.13 -12.73 -4.47
N HIS A 134 -0.06 -12.02 -4.82
CA HIS A 134 0.82 -11.32 -3.87
C HIS A 134 0.60 -9.80 -3.79
N PHE A 135 -0.47 -9.30 -4.40
CA PHE A 135 -0.89 -7.90 -4.28
C PHE A 135 -1.74 -7.71 -3.03
N LEU A 136 -1.19 -7.03 -2.04
CA LEU A 136 -1.80 -6.79 -0.74
C LEU A 136 -2.55 -5.46 -0.74
N VAL A 137 -3.80 -5.50 -0.27
CA VAL A 137 -4.64 -4.33 -0.06
C VAL A 137 -4.44 -3.80 1.36
N THR A 138 -4.19 -2.50 1.48
CA THR A 138 -3.96 -1.86 2.77
C THR A 138 -5.20 -1.12 3.28
N SER A 139 -5.40 -1.16 4.58
CA SER A 139 -6.39 -0.36 5.31
C SER A 139 -5.76 0.18 6.59
N TYR A 140 -6.07 1.42 6.94
CA TYR A 140 -5.48 2.06 8.11
C TYR A 140 -6.51 2.85 8.92
N THR A 141 -6.37 2.80 10.24
CA THR A 141 -7.18 3.58 11.17
C THR A 141 -6.42 3.74 12.50
N PRO A 142 -6.52 4.89 13.17
CA PRO A 142 -7.20 6.11 12.77
C PRO A 142 -6.42 6.88 11.69
N ILE A 143 -7.13 7.54 10.77
CA ILE A 143 -6.51 8.43 9.78
C ILE A 143 -6.59 9.85 10.35
N THR A 144 -5.46 10.35 10.85
CA THR A 144 -5.34 11.68 11.44
C THR A 144 -4.20 12.44 10.78
N ILE A 145 -4.40 13.73 10.57
CA ILE A 145 -3.36 14.69 10.22
C ILE A 145 -3.32 15.70 11.37
N ASP A 146 -2.12 16.17 11.73
CA ASP A 146 -1.81 16.98 12.92
C ASP A 146 -2.77 18.16 13.21
N LYS A 147 -3.56 18.59 12.23
CA LYS A 147 -4.58 19.65 12.38
C LYS A 147 -5.94 19.19 12.95
N HIS A 148 -6.21 17.88 13.08
CA HIS A 148 -7.50 17.33 13.53
C HIS A 148 -7.46 16.60 14.88
N VAL A 149 -6.49 16.92 15.76
CA VAL A 149 -6.28 16.25 17.06
C VAL A 149 -7.40 16.48 18.10
N SER A 150 -8.46 17.23 17.77
CA SER A 150 -9.40 17.71 18.78
C SER A 150 -10.43 16.71 19.34
N ASN A 151 -10.57 15.49 18.82
CA ASN A 151 -11.52 14.51 19.37
C ASN A 151 -10.89 13.12 19.54
N VAL A 152 -10.19 12.91 20.66
CA VAL A 152 -9.87 11.57 21.16
C VAL A 152 -11.19 10.89 21.56
N GLN A 153 -11.83 10.23 20.61
CA GLN A 153 -12.97 9.37 20.91
C GLN A 153 -12.43 8.10 21.58
N LYS A 154 -13.03 7.70 22.71
CA LYS A 154 -12.82 6.37 23.27
C LYS A 154 -13.32 5.33 22.26
N THR A 155 -12.40 4.74 21.50
CA THR A 155 -12.71 3.69 20.54
C THR A 155 -12.40 2.34 21.15
N THR A 156 -13.34 1.41 21.09
CA THR A 156 -13.07 0.02 21.48
C THR A 156 -12.27 -0.70 20.39
N VAL A 157 -11.58 -1.79 20.74
CA VAL A 157 -10.86 -2.63 19.76
C VAL A 157 -11.81 -3.11 18.66
N LEU A 158 -13.04 -3.48 19.03
CA LEU A 158 -14.07 -3.90 18.08
C LEU A 158 -14.42 -2.79 17.08
N ASP A 159 -14.49 -1.54 17.54
CA ASP A 159 -14.78 -0.41 16.66
C ASP A 159 -13.63 -0.17 15.68
N VAL A 160 -12.38 -0.32 16.13
CA VAL A 160 -11.19 -0.23 15.28
C VAL A 160 -11.23 -1.32 14.21
N MET A 161 -11.48 -2.57 14.59
CA MET A 161 -11.58 -3.69 13.64
C MET A 161 -12.69 -3.50 12.60
N LYS A 162 -13.88 -3.06 13.05
CA LYS A 162 -15.00 -2.74 12.13
C LYS A 162 -14.64 -1.59 11.19
N ARG A 163 -13.90 -0.59 11.68
CA ARG A 163 -13.42 0.54 10.87
C ARG A 163 -12.41 0.09 9.82
N LEU A 164 -11.51 -0.84 10.11
CA LEU A 164 -10.53 -1.32 9.12
C LEU A 164 -11.21 -1.95 7.90
N LEU A 165 -12.30 -2.70 8.11
CA LEU A 165 -13.06 -3.33 7.02
C LEU A 165 -14.00 -2.39 6.26
N HIS A 166 -14.21 -1.17 6.76
CA HIS A 166 -15.04 -0.20 6.05
C HIS A 166 -14.35 0.28 4.76
N THR A 167 -15.10 0.28 3.65
CA THR A 167 -14.61 0.71 2.32
C THR A 167 -14.04 2.12 2.27
N LYS A 168 -14.39 2.98 3.24
CA LYS A 168 -13.86 4.34 3.40
C LYS A 168 -12.44 4.39 3.98
N ASN A 169 -11.96 3.29 4.57
CA ASN A 169 -10.63 3.23 5.21
C ASN A 169 -9.65 2.37 4.41
N ILE A 170 -10.15 1.69 3.38
CA ILE A 170 -9.35 0.92 2.44
C ILE A 170 -8.66 1.90 1.48
N MET A 171 -7.35 1.74 1.34
CA MET A 171 -6.46 2.64 0.61
C MET A 171 -6.24 2.19 -0.84
N VAL A 172 -7.12 1.34 -1.36
CA VAL A 172 -7.10 0.82 -2.73
C VAL A 172 -8.51 0.85 -3.33
N SER A 173 -8.63 1.33 -4.57
CA SER A 173 -9.93 1.53 -5.23
C SER A 173 -10.39 0.21 -5.85
N VAL A 174 -10.96 -0.66 -5.02
CA VAL A 174 -11.47 -1.97 -5.44
C VAL A 174 -12.90 -2.14 -4.93
N PRO A 175 -13.82 -2.73 -5.72
CA PRO A 175 -15.16 -3.07 -5.28
C PRO A 175 -15.15 -4.27 -4.31
N VAL A 176 -14.80 -4.01 -3.05
CA VAL A 176 -14.62 -5.04 -2.01
C VAL A 176 -15.88 -5.87 -1.74
N ARG A 177 -17.08 -5.29 -1.93
CA ARG A 177 -18.36 -6.00 -1.77
C ARG A 177 -18.60 -7.13 -2.77
N ARG A 178 -17.92 -7.10 -3.93
CA ARG A 178 -18.02 -8.14 -4.96
C ARG A 178 -16.89 -9.16 -4.88
N GLY A 179 -15.90 -8.94 -4.01
CA GLY A 179 -14.76 -9.81 -3.81
C GLY A 179 -14.91 -10.72 -2.59
N MET A 180 -13.97 -11.65 -2.45
CA MET A 180 -13.79 -12.46 -1.24
C MET A 180 -12.42 -12.15 -0.64
N TYR A 181 -12.32 -12.19 0.69
CA TYR A 181 -11.05 -12.09 1.38
C TYR A 181 -10.39 -13.47 1.46
N ILE A 182 -9.17 -13.58 0.96
CA ILE A 182 -8.38 -14.81 1.03
C ILE A 182 -7.70 -14.91 2.40
N SER A 183 -7.10 -13.81 2.84
CA SER A 183 -6.36 -13.68 4.08
C SER A 183 -6.48 -12.24 4.59
N ILE A 184 -6.44 -12.08 5.91
CA ILE A 184 -6.43 -10.77 6.58
C ILE A 184 -5.43 -10.87 7.72
N LEU A 185 -4.49 -9.94 7.77
CA LEU A 185 -3.59 -9.77 8.89
C LEU A 185 -3.83 -8.41 9.54
N ASN A 186 -4.10 -8.44 10.85
CA ASN A 186 -4.14 -7.23 11.67
C ASN A 186 -2.80 -7.09 12.39
N ILE A 187 -2.22 -5.90 12.31
CA ILE A 187 -0.99 -5.47 12.97
C ILE A 187 -1.38 -4.34 13.93
#